data_AF-A0A6N9J7B7-F1
#
_entry.id   AF-A0A6N9J7B7-F1
#
_cell.length_a   1.000
_cell.length_b   1.000
_cell.length_c   1.000
_cell.angle_alpha   90.00
_cell.angle_beta   90.00
_cell.angle_gamma   90.00
#
_symmetry.space_group_name_H-M   'P 1'
#
loop_
_entity.id
_entity.type
_entity.pdbx_description
1 polymer ?
#
loop_
_entity_poly.entity_id
_entity_poly.type
_entity_poly.pdbx_seq_one_letter_code
_entity_poly.pdbx_strand_id
1 'polypeptide(L)' 'MSPRYYIGTTVIIGVLTLAISFWTKKQTGKEIFGVFVKVAAAFGAIIGGVLAIAWLLAYLGISQSGFLL' A
#
# COMPACT_ATOMS: atom_id res chain seq x y z
N MET A 1 -13.74 7.03 9.83
CA MET A 1 -14.02 6.53 8.48
C MET A 1 -14.63 5.14 8.57
N SER A 2 -15.60 4.80 7.71
CA SER A 2 -16.23 3.47 7.70
C SER A 2 -15.36 2.45 6.92
N PRO A 3 -15.27 1.18 7.35
CA PRO A 3 -14.52 0.13 6.64
C PRO A 3 -14.85 0.01 5.13
N ARG A 4 -16.07 0.42 4.74
CA ARG A 4 -16.52 0.42 3.34
C ARG A 4 -15.60 1.18 2.38
N TYR A 5 -14.89 2.20 2.86
CA TYR A 5 -13.97 2.99 2.03
C TYR A 5 -12.68 2.24 1.67
N TYR A 6 -12.35 1.15 2.38
CA TYR A 6 -11.14 0.36 2.16
C TYR A 6 -11.39 -0.92 1.34
N ILE A 7 -12.64 -1.16 0.92
CA ILE A 7 -13.00 -2.32 0.11
C ILE A 7 -12.21 -2.32 -1.20
N GLY A 8 -12.14 -1.18 -1.88
CA GLY A 8 -11.38 -1.05 -3.13
C GLY A 8 -9.90 -1.41 -2.96
N THR A 9 -9.25 -0.86 -1.93
CA THR A 9 -7.84 -1.16 -1.61
C THR A 9 -7.64 -2.63 -1.29
N THR A 10 -8.56 -3.24 -0.55
CA THR A 10 -8.51 -4.67 -0.20
C THR A 10 -8.61 -5.55 -1.44
N VAL A 11 -9.52 -5.22 -2.38
CA VAL A 11 -9.66 -5.92 -3.66
C VAL A 11 -8.37 -5.81 -4.47
N ILE A 12 -7.78 -4.61 -4.56
CA ILE A 12 -6.53 -4.40 -5.30
C ILE A 12 -5.38 -5.23 -4.72
N ILE A 13 -5.19 -5.21 -3.40
CA ILE A 13 -4.14 -6.00 -2.73
C ILE A 13 -4.36 -7.50 -2.97
N GLY A 14 -5.61 -7.97 -2.91
CA GLY A 14 -5.96 -9.36 -3.19
C GLY A 14 -5.62 -9.77 -4.63
N VAL A 15 -6.04 -8.98 -5.62
CA VAL A 15 -5.78 -9.24 -7.04
C VAL A 15 -4.28 -9.25 -7.33
N LEU A 16 -3.52 -8.28 -6.82
CA LEU A 16 -2.06 -8.24 -7.00
C LEU A 16 -1.38 -9.44 -6.35
N THR A 17 -1.81 -9.82 -5.15
CA THR A 17 -1.26 -11.00 -4.45
C THR A 17 -1.46 -12.25 -5.29
N LEU A 18 -2.66 -12.46 -5.83
CA LEU A 18 -2.98 -13.62 -6.66
C LEU A 18 -2.23 -13.58 -8.00
N ALA A 19 -2.19 -12.42 -8.68
CA ALA A 19 -1.49 -12.26 -9.94
C ALA A 19 0.02 -12.53 -9.81
N ILE A 20 0.65 -11.97 -8.77
CA ILE A 20 2.08 -12.21 -8.48
C ILE A 20 2.31 -13.67 -8.11
N SER A 21 1.44 -14.26 -7.28
CA SER A 21 1.57 -15.67 -6.90
C SER A 21 1.45 -16.58 -8.12
N PHE A 22 0.50 -16.31 -9.02
CA PHE A 22 0.33 -17.05 -10.27
C PHE A 22 1.56 -16.92 -11.18
N TRP A 23 2.07 -15.69 -11.36
CA TRP A 23 3.26 -15.42 -12.17
C TRP A 23 4.51 -16.14 -11.63
N THR A 24 4.69 -16.13 -10.31
CA THR A 24 5.84 -16.73 -9.61
C THR A 24 5.65 -18.19 -9.25
N LYS A 25 4.59 -18.84 -9.75
CA LYS A 25 4.23 -20.25 -9.50
C LYS A 25 4.16 -20.60 -8.01
N LYS A 26 3.76 -19.65 -7.16
CA LYS A 26 3.54 -19.85 -5.72
C LYS A 26 2.18 -20.50 -5.53
N GLN A 27 2.16 -21.72 -5.00
CA GLN A 27 0.94 -22.54 -4.94
C GLN A 27 0.50 -22.87 -3.52
N THR A 28 1.40 -22.79 -2.54
CA THR A 28 1.06 -23.09 -1.15
C THR A 28 0.53 -21.86 -0.41
N GLY A 29 -0.36 -22.07 0.56
CA GLY A 29 -0.91 -20.96 1.37
C GLY A 29 0.17 -20.13 2.06
N LYS A 30 1.26 -20.77 2.54
CA LYS A 30 2.41 -20.08 3.16
C LYS A 30 3.13 -19.16 2.17
N GLU A 31 3.32 -19.62 0.93
CA GLU A 31 3.96 -18.83 -0.11
C GLU A 31 3.11 -17.65 -0.56
N ILE A 32 1.82 -17.88 -0.78
CA ILE A 32 0.86 -16.83 -1.15
C ILE A 32 0.76 -15.79 -0.03
N PHE A 33 0.76 -16.22 1.23
CA PHE A 33 0.82 -15.30 2.37
C PHE A 33 2.11 -14.48 2.39
N GLY A 34 3.26 -15.08 2.05
CA GLY A 34 4.51 -14.35 1.87
C GLY A 34 4.44 -13.28 0.77
N VAL A 35 3.74 -13.57 -0.33
CA VAL A 35 3.47 -12.57 -1.39
C VAL A 35 2.57 -11.45 -0.87
N PHE A 36 1.49 -11.79 -0.16
CA PHE A 36 0.59 -10.82 0.46
C PHE A 36 1.35 -9.84 1.37
N VAL A 37 2.21 -10.34 2.26
CA VAL A 37 3.00 -9.50 3.17
C VAL A 37 3.89 -8.53 2.39
N LYS A 38 4.52 -8.99 1.29
CA LYS A 38 5.35 -8.12 0.44
C LYS A 38 4.52 -7.04 -0.26
N VAL A 39 3.35 -7.38 -0.78
CA VAL A 39 2.43 -6.41 -1.40
C VAL A 39 1.97 -5.38 -0.36
N ALA A 40 1.52 -5.82 0.81
CA ALA A 40 1.09 -4.93 1.89
C ALA A 40 2.23 -4.00 2.36
N ALA A 41 3.44 -4.54 2.52
CA ALA A 41 4.62 -3.75 2.89
C ALA A 41 4.96 -2.70 1.83
N ALA A 42 4.87 -3.03 0.54
CA ALA A 42 5.12 -2.09 -0.55
C ALA A 42 4.11 -0.93 -0.54
N PHE A 43 2.81 -1.23 -0.37
CA PHE A 43 1.79 -0.18 -0.23
C PHE A 43 2.04 0.69 1.00
N GLY A 44 2.37 0.08 2.14
CA GLY A 44 2.73 0.80 3.36
C GLY A 44 3.93 1.73 3.16
N ALA A 45 4.97 1.27 2.47
CA ALA A 45 6.15 2.08 2.16
C ALA A 45 5.84 3.25 1.23
N ILE A 46 5.00 3.04 0.21
CA ILE A 46 4.57 4.11 -0.71
C ILE A 46 3.78 5.17 0.05
N ILE A 47 2.75 4.76 0.81
CA ILE A 47 1.92 5.70 1.58
C ILE A 47 2.77 6.44 2.61
N GLY A 48 3.60 5.71 3.37
CA GLY A 48 4.50 6.31 4.35
C GLY A 48 5.50 7.28 3.73
N GLY A 49 6.07 6.94 2.58
CA GLY A 49 6.98 7.82 1.84
C GLY A 49 6.30 9.10 1.35
N VAL A 50 5.09 9.00 0.79
CA VAL A 50 4.31 10.16 0.36
C VAL A 50 3.99 11.08 1.54
N LEU A 51 3.56 10.51 2.68
CA LEU A 51 3.29 11.28 3.89
C LEU A 51 4.55 11.97 4.43
N ALA A 52 5.68 11.25 4.48
CA ALA A 52 6.95 11.81 4.95
C ALA A 52 7.43 12.96 4.07
N ILE A 53 7.33 12.82 2.74
CA ILE A 53 7.69 13.88 1.78
C ILE A 53 6.80 15.10 1.97
N ALA A 54 5.49 14.94 2.06
CA ALA A 54 4.61 16.09 2.27
C ALA A 54 4.86 16.79 3.60
N TRP A 55 5.17 16.03 4.65
CA TRP A 55 5.52 16.62 5.94
C TRP A 55 6.83 17.41 5.85
N LEU A 56 7.83 16.90 5.13
CA LEU A 56 9.07 17.62 4.85
C LEU A 56 8.83 18.90 4.05
N LEU A 57 8.01 18.84 2.99
CA LEU A 57 7.68 20.00 2.18
C LEU A 57 6.92 21.07 2.99
N ALA A 58 6.03 20.65 3.89
CA ALA A 58 5.34 21.55 4.79
C ALA A 58 6.29 22.20 5.81
N TYR A 59 7.22 21.40 6.36
CA TYR A 59 8.27 21.91 7.25
C TYR A 59 9.15 22.95 6.56
N LEU A 60 9.47 22.76 5.28
CA LEU A 60 10.25 23.70 4.47
C LEU A 60 9.43 24.92 3.98
N GLY A 61 8.14 25.01 4.31
CA GLY A 61 7.25 26.09 3.86
C GLY A 61 6.90 26.04 2.36
N ILE A 62 7.19 24.93 1.68
CA ILE A 62 6.94 24.73 0.25
C ILE A 62 5.47 24.33 0.01
N SER A 63 4.87 23.57 0.93
CA SER A 63 3.46 23.15 0.84
C SER A 63 2.66 23.58 2.07
N GLN A 64 1.37 23.90 1.90
CA GLN A 64 0.48 24.23 3.01
C GLN A 64 0.19 23.02 3.91
N SER A 65 -0.05 23.28 5.19
CA SER A 65 -0.51 22.29 6.16
C SER A 65 -1.90 21.78 5.74
N GLY A 66 -1.95 20.63 5.06
CA GLY A 66 -3.18 20.09 4.47
C GLY A 66 -3.05 19.64 3.02
N PHE A 67 -1.89 19.83 2.36
CA PHE A 67 -1.70 19.44 0.95
C PHE A 67 -2.02 17.95 0.64
N LEU A 68 -1.96 17.06 1.64
CA LEU A 68 -2.31 15.64 1.53
C LEU A 68 -3.53 15.19 2.36
N LEU A 69 -4.14 16.09 3.15
CA LEU A 69 -5.24 15.76 4.07
C LEU A 69 -6.56 16.39 3.66
#